data_AF-A0AAN9A5Y4-F1
#
_entry.id   AF-A0AAN9A5Y4-F1
#
_cell.length_a   1.000
_cell.length_b   1.000
_cell.length_c   1.000
_cell.angle_alpha   90.00
_cell.angle_beta   90.00
_cell.angle_gamma   90.00
#
_symmetry.space_group_name_H-M   'P 1'
#
loop_
_entity.id
_entity.type
_entity.pdbx_description
1 polymer ?
#
loop_
_entity_poly.entity_id
_entity_poly.type
_entity_poly.pdbx_seq_one_letter_code
_entity_poly.pdbx_strand_id
1 'polypeptide(L)'
;MADDLPYSAEYAKSGRASCRGCKGNIAKDSLRLAVMVQSPMFDGKVPHWYHQMCFFGKQRPKTVADIAHFDSLRWEDQEKIKSKIENGGSLPVGGGAGKKSKKNGVAIGGLKDYTVEYAKSNRAKCRLCEDKINKDEVRISKKDYDNERAKMYGPQDMWHHVDCFLKRRVELEFFEDAEHIPGFNTLSADDKKMLRSKIKKIEVKRKAEDVPDSATKKVKTEEEEVVRKQSKKMYKCRDQLKTLKKKELMYLLEHNDQYIPKGESSMLDVLSDIMTFGALEACSVCSDGRLRYESGKGYACRGNLTEWTKCTSVLKEPKRRPFLIPEEMKTAIDFL
;
A
#
# COMPACT_ATOMS: atom_id res chain seq x y z
N MET A 1 14.88 -1.29 -10.08
CA MET A 1 13.53 -0.85 -10.51
C MET A 1 12.39 -1.19 -9.53
N ALA A 2 12.53 -2.09 -8.53
CA ALA A 2 11.48 -2.27 -7.49
C ALA A 2 11.48 -1.19 -6.40
N ASP A 3 12.54 -0.39 -6.32
CA ASP A 3 12.77 0.59 -5.25
C ASP A 3 12.06 1.94 -5.46
N ASP A 4 11.33 2.11 -6.57
CA ASP A 4 10.73 3.41 -6.94
C ASP A 4 9.19 3.45 -6.88
N LEU A 5 8.57 2.42 -6.29
CA LEU A 5 7.12 2.39 -6.12
C LEU A 5 6.64 3.51 -5.18
N PRO A 6 5.44 4.10 -5.44
CA PRO A 6 4.94 5.23 -4.68
C PRO A 6 4.60 4.89 -3.23
N TYR A 7 4.35 3.60 -2.95
CA TYR A 7 4.00 3.12 -1.61
C TYR A 7 4.88 1.94 -1.21
N SER A 8 4.94 1.67 0.10
CA SER A 8 5.64 0.53 0.68
C SER A 8 4.86 -0.02 1.87
N ALA A 9 4.94 -1.31 2.14
CA ALA A 9 4.33 -1.93 3.30
C ALA A 9 5.30 -2.85 4.03
N GLU A 10 5.32 -2.80 5.36
CA GLU A 10 6.13 -3.71 6.18
C GLU A 10 5.55 -3.84 7.60
N TYR A 11 6.06 -4.80 8.36
CA TYR A 11 5.90 -4.80 9.81
C TYR A 11 6.91 -3.85 10.46
N ALA A 12 6.44 -3.05 11.42
CA ALA A 12 7.24 -2.00 12.03
C ALA A 12 8.48 -2.57 12.76
N LYS A 13 9.67 -2.26 12.25
CA LYS A 13 10.96 -2.71 12.83
C LYS A 13 11.22 -2.22 14.25
N SER A 14 10.57 -1.11 14.64
CA SER A 14 10.63 -0.54 16.00
C SER A 14 9.38 0.30 16.28
N GLY A 15 9.13 0.59 17.56
CA GLY A 15 8.02 1.43 18.03
C GLY A 15 8.25 2.95 17.94
N ARG A 16 9.32 3.40 17.27
CA ARG A 16 9.77 4.81 17.28
C ARG A 16 9.11 5.70 16.22
N ALA A 17 8.51 5.10 15.19
CA ALA A 17 7.90 5.86 14.11
C ALA A 17 6.55 6.44 14.54
N SER A 18 6.30 7.71 14.20
CA SER A 18 4.99 8.33 14.35
C SER A 18 4.20 8.25 13.04
N CYS A 19 2.91 8.00 13.16
CA CYS A 19 1.99 7.96 12.03
C CYS A 19 1.78 9.36 11.47
N ARG A 20 2.00 9.54 10.17
CA ARG A 20 1.81 10.84 9.51
C ARG A 20 0.36 11.30 9.46
N GLY A 21 -0.60 10.37 9.61
CA GLY A 21 -2.04 10.63 9.63
C GLY A 21 -2.55 11.13 10.98
N CYS A 22 -2.39 10.33 12.05
CA CYS A 22 -2.92 10.66 13.39
C CYS A 22 -1.88 11.20 14.38
N LYS A 23 -0.60 11.25 13.99
CA LYS A 23 0.56 11.65 14.82
C LYS A 23 0.90 10.73 16.00
N GLY A 24 0.08 9.71 16.27
CA GLY A 24 0.37 8.69 17.29
C GLY A 24 1.49 7.72 16.89
N ASN A 25 2.09 7.05 17.88
CA ASN A 25 3.17 6.09 17.65
C ASN A 25 2.67 4.82 16.95
N ILE A 26 3.51 4.24 16.09
CA ILE A 26 3.30 2.96 15.43
C ILE A 26 4.05 1.90 16.22
N ALA A 27 3.32 0.95 16.82
CA ALA A 27 3.90 -0.11 17.65
C ALA A 27 4.84 -1.01 16.85
N LYS A 28 5.90 -1.53 17.51
CA LYS A 28 6.78 -2.55 16.93
C LYS A 28 5.95 -3.75 16.48
N ASP A 29 6.35 -4.37 15.37
CA ASP A 29 5.72 -5.53 14.73
C ASP A 29 4.29 -5.30 14.20
N SER A 30 3.72 -4.11 14.32
CA SER A 30 2.43 -3.78 13.70
C SER A 30 2.59 -3.51 12.19
N LEU A 31 1.57 -3.86 11.41
CA LEU A 31 1.52 -3.55 9.98
C LEU A 31 1.45 -2.04 9.77
N ARG A 32 2.38 -1.51 8.98
CA ARG A 32 2.42 -0.11 8.59
C ARG A 32 2.62 0.02 7.08
N LEU A 33 2.05 1.09 6.54
CA LEU A 33 2.22 1.46 5.13
C LEU A 33 2.88 2.83 5.05
N ALA A 34 3.65 3.06 4.00
CA ALA A 34 4.31 4.33 3.73
C ALA A 34 3.93 4.88 2.37
N VAL A 35 3.96 6.20 2.29
CA VAL A 35 4.13 6.92 1.02
C VAL A 35 5.61 7.22 0.86
N MET A 36 6.18 6.91 -0.29
CA MET A 36 7.57 7.20 -0.63
C MET A 36 7.66 8.61 -1.21
N VAL A 37 8.28 9.54 -0.47
CA VAL A 37 8.39 10.96 -0.86
C VAL A 37 9.85 11.34 -1.05
N GLN A 38 10.15 12.22 -2.00
CA GLN A 38 11.51 12.74 -2.15
C GLN A 38 11.92 13.53 -0.91
N SER A 39 13.11 13.25 -0.39
CA SER A 39 13.68 13.99 0.72
C SER A 39 14.14 15.37 0.26
N PRO A 40 13.83 16.46 0.98
CA PRO A 40 14.41 17.77 0.71
C PRO A 40 15.86 17.88 1.22
N MET A 41 16.34 16.91 2.02
CA MET A 41 17.63 16.99 2.71
C MET A 41 18.75 16.21 2.03
N PHE A 42 18.41 15.28 1.14
CA PHE A 42 19.38 14.47 0.40
C PHE A 42 18.70 13.88 -0.83
N ASP A 43 19.49 13.44 -1.79
CA ASP A 43 18.96 12.81 -3.00
C ASP A 43 18.52 11.36 -2.71
N GLY A 44 17.23 11.21 -2.38
CA GLY A 44 16.61 9.92 -2.17
C GLY A 44 15.22 10.01 -1.57
N LYS A 45 14.45 8.93 -1.69
CA LYS A 45 13.10 8.84 -1.13
C LYS A 45 13.13 8.43 0.35
N VAL A 46 12.26 9.05 1.13
CA VAL A 46 12.02 8.72 2.54
C VAL A 46 10.60 8.22 2.75
N PRO A 47 10.40 7.21 3.62
CA PRO A 47 9.07 6.70 3.90
C PRO A 47 8.33 7.60 4.89
N HIS A 48 7.14 8.06 4.47
CA HIS A 48 6.15 8.65 5.36
C HIS A 48 5.23 7.56 5.89
N TRP A 49 5.52 7.04 7.09
CA TRP A 49 4.78 5.92 7.69
C TRP A 49 3.40 6.31 8.23
N TYR A 50 2.46 5.38 8.10
CA TYR A 50 1.09 5.46 8.59
C TYR A 50 0.69 4.12 9.24
N HIS A 51 -0.19 4.17 10.25
CA HIS A 51 -1.00 2.99 10.58
C HIS A 51 -1.83 2.59 9.36
N GLN A 52 -2.13 1.29 9.21
CA GLN A 52 -2.91 0.77 8.08
C GLN A 52 -4.20 1.58 7.83
N MET A 53 -4.95 1.88 8.89
CA MET A 53 -6.22 2.60 8.80
C MET A 53 -6.03 4.06 8.39
N CYS A 54 -4.99 4.72 8.93
CA CYS A 54 -4.66 6.10 8.59
C CYS A 54 -4.17 6.23 7.15
N PHE A 55 -3.44 5.23 6.65
CA PHE A 55 -2.97 5.19 5.27
C PHE A 55 -4.14 5.27 4.30
N PHE A 56 -5.11 4.34 4.42
CA PHE A 56 -6.30 4.34 3.56
C PHE A 56 -7.23 5.53 3.84
N GLY A 57 -7.12 6.23 4.96
CA GLY A 57 -7.81 7.52 5.16
C GLY A 57 -7.19 8.69 4.37
N LYS A 58 -5.93 8.57 3.96
CA LYS A 58 -5.16 9.66 3.34
C LYS A 58 -4.65 9.33 1.94
N GLN A 59 -4.67 8.07 1.54
CA GLN A 59 -4.05 7.57 0.31
C GLN A 59 -5.02 6.64 -0.43
N ARG A 60 -4.84 6.55 -1.75
CA ARG A 60 -5.66 5.75 -2.68
C ARG A 60 -4.75 5.02 -3.67
N PRO A 61 -3.99 3.99 -3.25
CA PRO A 61 -3.29 3.13 -4.21
C PRO A 61 -4.29 2.50 -5.18
N LYS A 62 -3.92 2.42 -6.46
CA LYS A 62 -4.80 1.92 -7.53
C LYS A 62 -4.77 0.40 -7.58
N THR A 63 -3.60 -0.17 -7.32
CA THR A 63 -3.35 -1.61 -7.31
C THR A 63 -2.38 -1.98 -6.21
N VAL A 64 -2.37 -3.25 -5.80
CA VAL A 64 -1.34 -3.80 -4.91
C VAL A 64 0.06 -3.73 -5.53
N ALA A 65 0.16 -3.67 -6.87
CA ALA A 65 1.43 -3.50 -7.57
C ALA A 65 2.10 -2.14 -7.29
N ASP A 66 1.35 -1.15 -6.81
CA ASP A 66 1.88 0.16 -6.42
C ASP A 66 2.58 0.13 -5.04
N ILE A 67 2.55 -1.00 -4.34
CA ILE A 67 3.01 -1.16 -2.96
C ILE A 67 4.22 -2.09 -2.93
N ALA A 68 5.41 -1.53 -2.69
CA ALA A 68 6.63 -2.30 -2.48
C ALA A 68 6.50 -3.23 -1.27
N HIS A 69 7.11 -4.42 -1.38
CA HIS A 69 7.15 -5.45 -0.34
C HIS A 69 5.78 -6.07 0.01
N PHE A 70 4.77 -5.87 -0.85
CA PHE A 70 3.44 -6.43 -0.65
C PHE A 70 3.45 -7.97 -0.54
N ASP A 71 4.17 -8.66 -1.43
CA ASP A 71 4.34 -10.12 -1.42
C ASP A 71 5.06 -10.66 -0.17
N SER A 72 5.82 -9.80 0.49
CA SER A 72 6.57 -10.17 1.70
C SER A 72 5.69 -10.15 2.95
N LEU A 73 4.46 -9.62 2.91
CA LEU A 73 3.54 -9.59 4.06
C LEU A 73 2.90 -10.96 4.33
N ARG A 74 2.34 -11.16 5.54
CA ARG A 74 1.49 -12.35 5.80
C ARG A 74 0.30 -12.38 4.86
N TRP A 75 -0.09 -13.59 4.46
CA TRP A 75 -1.22 -13.80 3.57
C TRP A 75 -2.49 -13.05 4.00
N GLU A 76 -2.83 -13.12 5.29
CA GLU A 76 -4.02 -12.49 5.84
C GLU A 76 -3.97 -10.96 5.72
N ASP A 77 -2.80 -10.36 5.84
CA ASP A 77 -2.62 -8.90 5.69
C ASP A 77 -2.59 -8.49 4.21
N GLN A 78 -2.07 -9.33 3.33
CA GLN A 78 -2.21 -9.16 1.87
C GLN A 78 -3.69 -9.12 1.47
N GLU A 79 -4.51 -10.06 1.97
CA GLU A 79 -5.95 -10.09 1.72
C GLU A 79 -6.67 -8.84 2.25
N LYS A 80 -6.31 -8.37 3.45
CA LYS A 80 -6.86 -7.13 4.01
C LYS A 80 -6.54 -5.91 3.14
N ILE A 81 -5.31 -5.78 2.67
CA ILE A 81 -4.89 -4.68 1.79
C ILE A 81 -5.60 -4.78 0.43
N LYS A 82 -5.62 -5.96 -0.22
CA LYS A 82 -6.36 -6.19 -1.48
C LYS A 82 -7.82 -5.74 -1.34
N SER A 83 -8.49 -6.21 -0.29
CA SER A 83 -9.89 -5.85 -0.02
C SER A 83 -10.06 -4.35 0.23
N LYS A 84 -9.10 -3.68 0.86
CA LYS A 84 -9.15 -2.22 1.07
C LYS A 84 -9.01 -1.44 -0.23
N ILE A 85 -8.18 -1.90 -1.16
CA ILE A 85 -8.01 -1.29 -2.48
C ILE A 85 -9.28 -1.48 -3.33
N GLU A 86 -9.80 -2.71 -3.39
CA GLU A 86 -11.03 -3.04 -4.13
C GLU A 86 -12.25 -2.24 -3.64
N ASN A 87 -12.32 -1.93 -2.34
CA ASN A 87 -13.39 -1.13 -1.74
C ASN A 87 -13.11 0.39 -1.74
N GLY A 88 -12.15 0.86 -2.54
CA GLY A 88 -11.88 2.29 -2.72
C GLY A 88 -11.28 2.99 -1.50
N GLY A 89 -10.47 2.28 -0.69
CA GLY A 89 -9.74 2.84 0.45
C GLY A 89 -10.60 3.36 1.59
N SER A 90 -11.92 3.13 1.57
CA SER A 90 -12.81 3.66 2.60
C SER A 90 -12.87 2.77 3.85
N LEU A 91 -12.94 3.40 5.01
CA LEU A 91 -13.35 2.77 6.25
C LEU A 91 -14.82 3.09 6.55
N PRO A 92 -15.59 2.12 7.08
CA PRO A 92 -16.79 2.44 7.84
C PRO A 92 -16.32 3.06 9.16
N VAL A 93 -16.74 4.29 9.42
CA VAL A 93 -16.69 4.86 10.77
C VAL A 93 -17.88 4.26 11.51
N GLY A 94 -17.60 3.65 12.66
CA GLY A 94 -18.50 3.02 13.65
C GLY A 94 -20.01 2.93 13.39
N GLY A 95 -20.55 1.72 13.58
CA GLY A 95 -21.92 1.49 14.02
C GLY A 95 -22.79 0.66 13.07
N GLY A 96 -23.16 -0.55 13.50
CA GLY A 96 -24.31 -1.28 12.98
C GLY A 96 -24.00 -2.40 11.98
N ALA A 97 -24.15 -3.64 12.43
CA ALA A 97 -24.32 -4.79 11.54
C ALA A 97 -25.60 -4.59 10.70
N GLY A 98 -25.48 -4.59 9.37
CA GLY A 98 -26.64 -4.39 8.50
C GLY A 98 -26.39 -4.67 7.03
N LYS A 99 -26.87 -5.85 6.59
CA LYS A 99 -27.23 -6.30 5.22
C LYS A 99 -26.28 -5.99 4.04
N LYS A 100 -25.76 -7.09 3.47
CA LYS A 100 -25.21 -7.18 2.10
C LYS A 100 -26.21 -6.62 1.09
N SER A 101 -25.95 -5.43 0.55
CA SER A 101 -26.62 -4.93 -0.64
C SER A 101 -25.92 -5.44 -1.90
N LYS A 102 -26.72 -5.81 -2.90
CA LYS A 102 -26.33 -6.41 -4.18
C LYS A 102 -25.43 -5.47 -5.00
N LYS A 103 -24.44 -6.06 -5.67
CA LYS A 103 -23.65 -5.50 -6.77
C LYS A 103 -24.60 -4.86 -7.81
N ASN A 104 -24.55 -3.53 -7.93
CA ASN A 104 -24.74 -2.73 -9.16
C ASN A 104 -24.90 -1.24 -8.82
N GLY A 105 -23.89 -0.67 -8.15
CA GLY A 105 -23.82 0.75 -7.88
C GLY A 105 -22.37 1.15 -7.65
N VAL A 106 -22.01 2.37 -8.08
CA VAL A 106 -20.72 3.00 -7.78
C VAL A 106 -20.41 2.78 -6.30
N ALA A 107 -19.20 2.31 -5.99
CA ALA A 107 -18.80 2.08 -4.61
C ALA A 107 -19.06 3.36 -3.81
N ILE A 108 -19.92 3.28 -2.79
CA ILE A 108 -20.34 4.37 -1.90
C ILE A 108 -19.12 5.12 -1.30
N GLY A 109 -17.93 4.49 -1.30
CA GLY A 109 -16.66 5.11 -0.91
C GLY A 109 -16.22 6.30 -1.78
N GLY A 110 -16.54 6.33 -3.08
CA GLY A 110 -16.11 7.41 -3.98
C GLY A 110 -16.83 8.74 -3.74
N LEU A 111 -18.06 8.73 -3.21
CA LEU A 111 -18.81 9.97 -2.93
C LEU A 111 -18.16 10.83 -1.85
N LYS A 112 -17.41 10.21 -0.93
CA LYS A 112 -16.67 10.92 0.14
C LYS A 112 -15.50 11.74 -0.40
N ASP A 113 -15.09 11.51 -1.64
CA ASP A 113 -14.06 12.30 -2.30
C ASP A 113 -14.64 13.60 -2.87
N TYR A 114 -15.95 13.82 -2.82
CA TYR A 114 -16.58 15.07 -3.22
C TYR A 114 -17.04 15.87 -2.01
N THR A 115 -17.13 17.19 -2.17
CA THR A 115 -17.75 18.06 -1.17
C THR A 115 -18.34 19.28 -1.87
N VAL A 116 -19.48 19.76 -1.39
CA VAL A 116 -20.06 21.05 -1.76
C VAL A 116 -20.16 21.94 -0.53
N GLU A 117 -19.71 23.20 -0.66
CA GLU A 117 -19.82 24.20 0.40
C GLU A 117 -19.84 25.61 -0.18
N TYR A 118 -20.21 26.58 0.66
CA TYR A 118 -19.92 27.99 0.39
C TYR A 118 -18.42 28.26 0.56
N ALA A 119 -17.86 29.03 -0.37
CA ALA A 119 -16.46 29.39 -0.34
C ALA A 119 -16.13 30.25 0.89
N LYS A 120 -15.33 29.69 1.81
CA LYS A 120 -14.94 30.37 3.07
C LYS A 120 -14.10 31.65 2.85
N SER A 121 -13.48 31.79 1.68
CA SER A 121 -12.69 32.96 1.26
C SER A 121 -12.54 32.99 -0.26
N ASN A 122 -12.06 34.11 -0.79
CA ASN A 122 -11.77 34.32 -2.21
C ASN A 122 -10.36 33.88 -2.67
N ARG A 123 -9.70 32.97 -1.91
CA ARG A 123 -8.34 32.50 -2.20
C ARG A 123 -8.29 31.29 -3.13
N ALA A 124 -9.40 30.55 -3.25
CA ALA A 124 -9.47 29.35 -4.08
C ALA A 124 -9.59 29.73 -5.56
N LYS A 125 -8.90 28.98 -6.43
CA LYS A 125 -9.06 29.05 -7.88
C LYS A 125 -9.82 27.84 -8.38
N CYS A 126 -10.72 28.05 -9.33
CA CYS A 126 -11.42 26.98 -10.03
C CYS A 126 -10.42 26.15 -10.85
N ARG A 127 -10.49 24.82 -10.77
CA ARG A 127 -9.57 23.91 -11.47
C ARG A 127 -9.94 23.62 -12.94
N LEU A 128 -10.93 24.33 -13.48
CA LEU A 128 -11.22 24.33 -14.92
C LEU A 128 -10.89 25.68 -15.56
N CYS A 129 -11.47 26.78 -15.07
CA CYS A 129 -11.30 28.11 -15.69
C CYS A 129 -10.17 28.95 -15.07
N GLU A 130 -9.54 28.47 -14.01
CA GLU A 130 -8.44 29.14 -13.27
C GLU A 130 -8.79 30.47 -12.57
N ASP A 131 -10.02 30.97 -12.75
CA ASP A 131 -10.54 32.14 -12.06
C ASP A 131 -10.70 31.91 -10.55
N LYS A 132 -10.67 33.00 -9.78
CA LYS A 132 -10.94 32.98 -8.34
C LYS A 132 -12.41 32.68 -8.09
N ILE A 133 -12.66 31.80 -7.12
CA ILE A 133 -14.00 31.54 -6.59
C ILE A 133 -14.26 32.56 -5.50
N ASN A 134 -15.35 33.33 -5.59
CA ASN A 134 -15.63 34.40 -4.65
C ASN A 134 -16.04 33.84 -3.28
N LYS A 135 -15.84 34.64 -2.23
CA LYS A 135 -16.31 34.27 -0.89
C LYS A 135 -17.85 34.13 -0.93
N ASP A 136 -18.35 33.15 -0.20
CA ASP A 136 -19.77 32.81 -0.06
C ASP A 136 -20.42 32.28 -1.36
N GLU A 137 -19.63 32.07 -2.43
CA GLU A 137 -20.08 31.38 -3.64
C GLU A 137 -20.12 29.86 -3.44
N VAL A 138 -21.14 29.20 -3.98
CA VAL A 138 -21.24 27.72 -3.94
C VAL A 138 -20.16 27.11 -4.84
N ARG A 139 -19.39 26.18 -4.28
CA ARG A 139 -18.32 25.47 -5.00
C ARG A 139 -18.33 23.99 -4.69
N ILE A 140 -17.85 23.19 -5.65
CA ILE A 140 -17.78 21.73 -5.55
C ILE A 140 -16.31 21.30 -5.69
N SER A 141 -15.84 20.41 -4.83
CA SER A 141 -14.53 19.79 -4.94
C SER A 141 -14.62 18.31 -5.29
N LYS A 142 -13.57 17.81 -5.95
CA LYS A 142 -13.14 16.41 -5.93
C LYS A 142 -11.78 16.34 -5.23
N LYS A 143 -11.55 15.37 -4.37
CA LYS A 143 -10.26 15.15 -3.72
C LYS A 143 -9.25 14.61 -4.73
N ASP A 144 -8.07 15.20 -4.73
CA ASP A 144 -6.90 14.69 -5.44
C ASP A 144 -5.99 13.98 -4.43
N TYR A 145 -5.62 12.74 -4.75
CA TYR A 145 -4.73 11.88 -3.98
C TYR A 145 -3.39 11.65 -4.69
N ASP A 146 -3.29 11.97 -5.98
CA ASP A 146 -2.20 11.49 -6.85
C ASP A 146 -1.06 12.51 -6.96
N ASN A 147 -1.36 13.81 -6.86
CA ASN A 147 -0.33 14.84 -6.95
C ASN A 147 0.69 14.75 -5.81
N GLU A 148 1.92 15.25 -6.03
CA GLU A 148 3.02 15.12 -5.05
C GLU A 148 2.67 15.73 -3.68
N ARG A 149 1.97 16.86 -3.69
CA ARG A 149 1.54 17.54 -2.47
C ARG A 149 0.50 16.70 -1.71
N ALA A 150 -0.39 16.01 -2.41
CA ALA A 150 -1.41 15.14 -1.85
C ALA A 150 -0.78 13.88 -1.26
N LYS A 151 0.19 13.29 -1.95
CA LYS A 151 1.01 12.18 -1.43
C LYS A 151 1.74 12.58 -0.14
N MET A 152 2.31 13.79 -0.10
CA MET A 152 3.09 14.27 1.04
C MET A 152 2.24 14.66 2.26
N TYR A 153 1.14 15.39 2.04
CA TYR A 153 0.35 16.04 3.11
C TYR A 153 -1.06 15.45 3.31
N GLY A 154 -1.49 14.54 2.43
CA GLY A 154 -2.85 14.03 2.36
C GLY A 154 -3.70 14.73 1.29
N PRO A 155 -4.91 14.21 1.02
CA PRO A 155 -5.68 14.58 -0.16
C PRO A 155 -6.10 16.05 -0.12
N GLN A 156 -6.13 16.66 -1.30
CA GLN A 156 -6.47 18.07 -1.46
C GLN A 156 -7.81 18.25 -2.16
N ASP A 157 -8.64 19.16 -1.65
CA ASP A 157 -9.89 19.52 -2.30
C ASP A 157 -9.61 20.40 -3.54
N MET A 158 -9.91 19.84 -4.72
CA MET A 158 -9.75 20.52 -6.00
C MET A 158 -11.06 21.20 -6.36
N TRP A 159 -11.15 22.49 -6.01
CA TRP A 159 -12.37 23.28 -6.13
C TRP A 159 -12.71 23.68 -7.56
N HIS A 160 -14.01 23.72 -7.85
CA HIS A 160 -14.59 24.17 -9.11
C HIS A 160 -15.81 25.05 -8.81
N HIS A 161 -16.07 26.03 -9.69
CA HIS A 161 -17.42 26.61 -9.79
C HIS A 161 -18.41 25.50 -10.15
N VAL A 162 -19.69 25.66 -9.78
CA VAL A 162 -20.74 24.65 -10.07
C VAL A 162 -20.81 24.33 -11.56
N ASP A 163 -20.84 25.36 -12.42
CA ASP A 163 -20.92 25.17 -13.88
C ASP A 163 -19.63 24.58 -14.47
N CYS A 164 -18.49 24.89 -13.86
CA CYS A 164 -17.22 24.29 -14.25
C CYS A 164 -17.15 22.80 -13.89
N PHE A 165 -17.66 22.43 -12.71
CA PHE A 165 -17.75 21.03 -12.30
C PHE A 165 -18.63 20.23 -13.27
N LEU A 166 -19.76 20.79 -13.70
CA LEU A 166 -20.67 20.15 -14.66
C LEU A 166 -20.01 19.86 -16.00
N LYS A 167 -19.21 20.81 -16.53
CA LYS A 167 -18.47 20.63 -17.80
C LYS A 167 -17.50 19.46 -17.75
N ARG A 168 -16.86 19.22 -16.60
CA ARG A 168 -15.88 18.14 -16.40
C ARG A 168 -16.43 16.93 -15.63
N ARG A 169 -17.75 16.85 -15.46
CA ARG A 169 -18.37 15.89 -14.54
C ARG A 169 -18.05 14.43 -14.86
N VAL A 170 -17.95 14.09 -16.14
CA VAL A 170 -17.58 12.75 -16.62
C VAL A 170 -16.11 12.44 -16.31
N GLU A 171 -15.20 13.37 -16.60
CA GLU A 171 -13.76 13.24 -16.28
C GLU A 171 -13.50 13.19 -14.77
N LEU A 172 -14.32 13.91 -14.01
CA LEU A 172 -14.31 13.88 -12.56
C LEU A 172 -15.00 12.63 -12.02
N GLU A 173 -15.60 11.76 -12.85
CA GLU A 173 -16.21 10.48 -12.47
C GLU A 173 -17.38 10.61 -11.48
N PHE A 174 -18.12 11.72 -11.54
CA PHE A 174 -19.27 11.96 -10.67
C PHE A 174 -20.59 11.74 -11.42
N PHE A 175 -21.28 10.63 -11.16
CA PHE A 175 -22.48 10.23 -11.90
C PHE A 175 -23.79 10.29 -11.08
N GLU A 176 -23.72 10.49 -9.77
CA GLU A 176 -24.90 10.60 -8.90
C GLU A 176 -25.51 12.01 -8.92
N ASP A 177 -26.67 12.20 -8.30
CA ASP A 177 -27.32 13.52 -8.19
C ASP A 177 -26.66 14.43 -7.12
N ALA A 178 -27.12 15.68 -7.06
CA ALA A 178 -26.63 16.69 -6.11
C ALA A 178 -26.73 16.27 -4.63
N GLU A 179 -27.74 15.50 -4.25
CA GLU A 179 -28.03 15.17 -2.84
C GLU A 179 -26.99 14.22 -2.26
N HIS A 180 -26.34 13.46 -3.13
CA HIS A 180 -25.29 12.52 -2.76
C HIS A 180 -23.92 13.20 -2.56
N ILE A 181 -23.80 14.51 -2.82
CA ILE A 181 -22.57 15.26 -2.56
C ILE A 181 -22.52 15.64 -1.07
N PRO A 182 -21.49 15.20 -0.32
CA PRO A 182 -21.30 15.63 1.07
C PRO A 182 -21.31 17.16 1.20
N GLY A 183 -22.06 17.70 2.16
CA GLY A 183 -22.23 19.15 2.37
C GLY A 183 -23.46 19.75 1.69
N PHE A 184 -24.18 19.00 0.85
CA PHE A 184 -25.41 19.51 0.20
C PHE A 184 -26.45 20.03 1.22
N ASN A 185 -26.63 19.31 2.33
CA ASN A 185 -27.62 19.64 3.34
C ASN A 185 -27.34 20.94 4.11
N THR A 186 -26.12 21.48 4.05
CA THR A 186 -25.75 22.73 4.75
C THR A 186 -26.04 23.99 3.92
N LEU A 187 -26.45 23.84 2.67
CA LEU A 187 -26.75 24.97 1.76
C LEU A 187 -28.16 25.55 1.98
N SER A 188 -28.38 26.77 1.49
CA SER A 188 -29.69 27.43 1.46
C SER A 188 -30.71 26.63 0.62
N ALA A 189 -32.00 26.89 0.82
CA ALA A 189 -33.05 26.24 0.04
C ALA A 189 -32.94 26.56 -1.48
N ASP A 190 -32.56 27.79 -1.81
CA ASP A 190 -32.41 28.25 -3.20
C ASP A 190 -31.23 27.57 -3.89
N ASP A 191 -30.08 27.47 -3.21
CA ASP A 191 -28.90 26.79 -3.76
C ASP A 191 -29.11 25.28 -3.90
N LYS A 192 -29.82 24.67 -2.94
CA LYS A 192 -30.24 23.26 -3.06
C LYS A 192 -31.11 23.04 -4.29
N LYS A 193 -32.04 23.96 -4.57
CA LYS A 193 -32.91 23.90 -5.75
C LYS A 193 -32.10 24.06 -7.04
N MET A 194 -31.14 24.98 -7.07
CA MET A 194 -30.22 25.19 -8.20
C MET A 194 -29.36 23.95 -8.47
N LEU A 195 -28.77 23.34 -7.43
CA LEU A 195 -27.96 22.14 -7.60
C LEU A 195 -28.79 20.93 -8.04
N ARG A 196 -30.01 20.75 -7.51
CA ARG A 196 -30.94 19.69 -7.96
C ARG A 196 -31.33 19.84 -9.43
N SER A 197 -31.49 21.07 -9.92
CA SER A 197 -31.86 21.30 -11.32
C SER A 197 -30.68 21.02 -12.26
N LYS A 198 -29.46 21.40 -11.86
CA LYS A 198 -28.24 21.25 -12.68
C LYS A 198 -27.60 19.85 -12.61
N ILE A 199 -27.49 19.25 -11.43
CA ILE A 199 -26.78 17.99 -11.20
C ILE A 199 -27.79 16.85 -11.05
N LYS A 200 -28.25 16.34 -12.19
CA LYS A 200 -29.11 15.14 -12.27
C LYS A 200 -28.28 13.89 -12.41
N LYS A 201 -28.76 12.74 -11.92
CA LYS A 201 -28.10 11.45 -12.11
C LYS A 201 -27.83 11.17 -13.58
N ILE A 202 -26.62 10.72 -13.91
CA ILE A 202 -26.23 10.30 -15.26
C ILE A 202 -26.20 8.77 -15.27
N GLU A 203 -27.01 8.16 -16.12
CA GLU A 203 -26.92 6.72 -16.36
C GLU A 203 -25.79 6.43 -17.35
N VAL A 204 -24.61 6.10 -16.82
CA VAL A 204 -23.52 5.59 -17.65
C VAL A 204 -23.69 4.09 -17.82
N LYS A 205 -24.14 3.66 -19.00
CA LYS A 205 -23.92 2.29 -19.47
C LYS A 205 -22.43 2.13 -19.74
N ARG A 206 -21.66 1.67 -18.75
CA ARG A 206 -20.24 1.35 -18.98
C ARG A 206 -20.18 0.24 -20.04
N LYS A 207 -19.59 0.53 -21.21
CA LYS A 207 -18.99 -0.52 -22.03
C LYS A 207 -17.83 -1.09 -21.21
N ALA A 208 -17.84 -2.40 -21.00
CA ALA A 208 -16.75 -3.11 -20.36
C ALA A 208 -15.58 -3.20 -21.36
N GLU A 209 -14.86 -2.12 -21.58
CA GLU A 209 -13.60 -2.14 -22.32
C GLU A 209 -12.54 -1.45 -21.44
N ASP A 210 -11.49 -2.23 -21.14
CA ASP A 210 -10.28 -1.96 -20.34
C ASP A 210 -10.39 -1.78 -18.81
N VAL A 211 -11.19 -2.63 -18.16
CA VAL A 211 -10.84 -3.10 -16.80
C VAL A 211 -10.24 -4.49 -16.96
N PRO A 212 -8.98 -4.78 -16.53
CA PRO A 212 -8.50 -6.15 -16.52
C PRO A 212 -9.46 -6.96 -15.65
N ASP A 213 -10.01 -8.00 -16.27
CA ASP A 213 -11.02 -8.88 -15.74
C ASP A 213 -10.62 -9.39 -14.34
N SER A 214 -11.23 -8.83 -13.31
CA SER A 214 -11.09 -9.32 -11.92
C SER A 214 -12.40 -9.24 -11.17
N ALA A 215 -13.51 -9.43 -11.89
CA ALA A 215 -14.83 -9.58 -11.31
C ALA A 215 -15.47 -10.94 -11.61
N THR A 216 -14.68 -11.97 -11.91
CA THR A 216 -15.11 -13.36 -11.76
C THR A 216 -15.05 -13.75 -10.28
N LYS A 217 -16.05 -14.50 -9.81
CA LYS A 217 -16.01 -15.21 -8.51
C LYS A 217 -14.60 -15.79 -8.33
N LYS A 218 -13.90 -15.47 -7.25
CA LYS A 218 -12.59 -16.06 -6.90
C LYS A 218 -12.74 -17.59 -6.81
N VAL A 219 -12.60 -18.26 -7.95
CA VAL A 219 -11.98 -19.58 -7.99
C VAL A 219 -10.56 -19.29 -7.56
N LYS A 220 -10.19 -19.70 -6.35
CA LYS A 220 -8.79 -19.69 -5.94
C LYS A 220 -8.06 -20.51 -6.99
N THR A 221 -7.19 -19.87 -7.76
CA THR A 221 -6.34 -20.61 -8.69
C THR A 221 -5.46 -21.54 -7.85
N GLU A 222 -5.11 -22.69 -8.41
CA GLU A 222 -4.24 -23.66 -7.75
C GLU A 222 -2.92 -23.01 -7.31
N GLU A 223 -2.39 -22.09 -8.13
CA GLU A 223 -1.25 -21.24 -7.83
C GLU A 223 -1.45 -20.36 -6.58
N GLU A 224 -2.61 -19.72 -6.41
CA GLU A 224 -2.90 -18.86 -5.25
C GLU A 224 -2.91 -19.69 -3.95
N GLU A 225 -3.39 -20.93 -4.01
CA GLU A 225 -3.36 -21.84 -2.87
C GLU A 225 -1.93 -22.30 -2.52
N VAL A 226 -1.11 -22.61 -3.53
CA VAL A 226 0.31 -22.95 -3.35
C VAL A 226 1.06 -21.80 -2.69
N VAL A 227 0.90 -20.58 -3.20
CA VAL A 227 1.53 -19.37 -2.62
C VAL A 227 1.06 -19.12 -1.19
N ARG A 228 -0.23 -19.33 -0.91
CA ARG A 228 -0.77 -19.22 0.45
C ARG A 228 -0.15 -20.23 1.40
N LYS A 229 0.00 -21.50 1.00
CA LYS A 229 0.64 -22.55 1.80
C LYS A 229 2.11 -22.22 2.06
N GLN A 230 2.82 -21.77 1.03
CA GLN A 230 4.22 -21.31 1.12
C GLN A 230 4.37 -20.17 2.12
N SER A 231 3.57 -19.10 1.99
CA SER A 231 3.60 -17.94 2.90
C SER A 231 3.37 -18.36 4.36
N LYS A 232 2.37 -19.21 4.61
CA LYS A 232 2.09 -19.73 5.97
C LYS A 232 3.25 -20.53 6.54
N LYS A 233 3.91 -21.38 5.73
CA LYS A 233 5.08 -22.15 6.16
C LYS A 233 6.23 -21.23 6.55
N MET A 234 6.57 -20.27 5.69
CA MET A 234 7.65 -19.30 5.97
C MET A 234 7.38 -18.50 7.25
N TYR A 235 6.16 -17.99 7.42
CA TYR A 235 5.80 -17.22 8.61
C TYR A 235 5.75 -18.06 9.88
N LYS A 236 5.37 -19.34 9.79
CA LYS A 236 5.48 -20.28 10.93
C LYS A 236 6.94 -20.40 11.39
N CYS A 237 7.86 -20.65 10.46
CA CYS A 237 9.30 -20.71 10.77
C CYS A 237 9.79 -19.37 11.36
N ARG A 238 9.40 -18.25 10.74
CA ARG A 238 9.76 -16.90 11.19
C ARG A 238 9.30 -16.61 12.63
N ASP A 239 8.10 -17.04 12.98
CA ASP A 239 7.51 -16.84 14.31
C ASP A 239 8.19 -17.70 15.37
N GLN A 240 8.59 -18.93 15.02
CA GLN A 240 9.39 -19.78 15.90
C GLN A 240 10.80 -19.20 16.11
N LEU A 241 11.47 -18.75 15.04
CA LEU A 241 12.79 -18.12 15.13
C LEU A 241 12.80 -16.83 15.97
N LYS A 242 11.66 -16.14 16.09
CA LYS A 242 11.54 -14.92 16.89
C LYS A 242 11.78 -15.16 18.40
N THR A 243 11.67 -16.40 18.89
CA THR A 243 11.97 -16.73 20.28
C THR A 243 13.47 -16.73 20.57
N LEU A 244 14.31 -16.83 19.54
CA LEU A 244 15.76 -16.88 19.65
C LEU A 244 16.37 -15.50 19.85
N LYS A 245 17.50 -15.46 20.53
CA LYS A 245 18.29 -14.23 20.72
C LYS A 245 19.00 -13.89 19.42
N LYS A 246 19.28 -12.60 19.22
CA LYS A 246 20.01 -12.10 18.04
C LYS A 246 21.34 -12.84 17.79
N LYS A 247 22.08 -13.22 18.84
CA LYS A 247 23.35 -13.97 18.71
C LYS A 247 23.14 -15.36 18.10
N GLU A 248 22.07 -16.04 18.50
CA GLU A 248 21.70 -17.37 17.98
C GLU A 248 21.27 -17.28 16.51
N LEU A 249 20.51 -16.23 16.15
CA LEU A 249 20.14 -15.96 14.75
C LEU A 249 21.38 -15.70 13.87
N MET A 250 22.36 -14.94 14.38
CA MET A 250 23.61 -14.70 13.67
C MET A 250 24.40 -15.99 13.50
N TYR A 251 24.50 -16.80 14.55
CA TYR A 251 25.20 -18.09 14.50
C TYR A 251 24.58 -19.05 13.48
N LEU A 252 23.25 -19.13 13.40
CA LEU A 252 22.57 -19.95 12.38
C LEU A 252 22.88 -19.48 10.95
N LEU A 253 22.95 -18.17 10.72
CA LEU A 253 23.29 -17.61 9.41
C LEU A 253 24.75 -17.89 9.04
N GLU A 254 25.68 -17.70 9.99
CA GLU A 254 27.11 -17.97 9.82
C GLU A 254 27.37 -19.44 9.52
N HIS A 255 26.75 -20.36 10.28
CA HIS A 255 26.88 -21.81 10.08
C HIS A 255 26.37 -22.27 8.69
N ASN A 256 25.51 -21.47 8.06
CA ASN A 256 24.99 -21.74 6.72
C ASN A 256 25.65 -20.90 5.62
N ASP A 257 26.78 -20.23 5.90
CA ASP A 257 27.52 -19.35 4.99
C ASP A 257 26.65 -18.25 4.35
N GLN A 258 25.62 -17.79 5.08
CA GLN A 258 24.67 -16.79 4.61
C GLN A 258 25.10 -15.38 4.98
N TYR A 259 24.67 -14.40 4.18
CA TYR A 259 24.87 -12.99 4.53
C TYR A 259 24.07 -12.64 5.79
N ILE A 260 24.72 -11.94 6.72
CA ILE A 260 24.11 -11.46 7.97
C ILE A 260 23.58 -10.03 7.76
N PRO A 261 22.27 -9.84 7.60
CA PRO A 261 21.72 -8.51 7.39
C PRO A 261 21.70 -7.70 8.67
N LYS A 262 21.72 -6.37 8.51
CA LYS A 262 21.50 -5.45 9.64
C LYS A 262 20.03 -5.51 10.09
N GLY A 263 19.83 -5.74 11.38
CA GLY A 263 18.52 -5.74 12.03
C GLY A 263 17.90 -7.13 12.18
N GLU A 264 17.31 -7.37 13.34
CA GLU A 264 16.70 -8.65 13.73
C GLU A 264 15.61 -9.12 12.76
N SER A 265 14.72 -8.21 12.33
CA SER A 265 13.66 -8.54 11.37
C SER A 265 14.22 -9.09 10.06
N SER A 266 15.29 -8.48 9.54
CA SER A 266 15.91 -8.90 8.29
C SER A 266 16.59 -10.26 8.44
N MET A 267 17.16 -10.56 9.60
CA MET A 267 17.76 -11.88 9.91
C MET A 267 16.69 -12.95 9.91
N LEU A 268 15.54 -12.69 10.56
CA LEU A 268 14.39 -13.59 10.57
C LEU A 268 13.86 -13.87 9.17
N ASP A 269 13.79 -12.85 8.31
CA ASP A 269 13.31 -13.02 6.93
C ASP A 269 14.26 -13.94 6.14
N VAL A 270 15.59 -13.74 6.24
CA VAL A 270 16.59 -14.58 5.58
C VAL A 270 16.57 -16.01 6.12
N LEU A 271 16.55 -16.19 7.45
CA LEU A 271 16.48 -17.51 8.08
C LEU A 271 15.20 -18.26 7.68
N SER A 272 14.06 -17.57 7.64
CA SER A 272 12.79 -18.19 7.22
C SER A 272 12.82 -18.68 5.76
N ASP A 273 13.52 -17.97 4.87
CA ASP A 273 13.72 -18.39 3.48
C ASP A 273 14.57 -19.66 3.40
N ILE A 274 15.77 -19.63 4.01
CA ILE A 274 16.73 -20.73 3.90
C ILE A 274 16.28 -21.98 4.66
N MET A 275 15.52 -21.85 5.75
CA MET A 275 14.90 -22.99 6.42
C MET A 275 13.77 -23.61 5.60
N THR A 276 13.06 -22.80 4.80
CA THR A 276 11.93 -23.28 4.01
C THR A 276 12.37 -23.94 2.71
N PHE A 277 13.41 -23.39 2.05
CA PHE A 277 13.84 -23.79 0.70
C PHE A 277 15.27 -24.32 0.62
N GLY A 278 16.08 -24.15 1.66
CA GLY A 278 17.51 -24.49 1.67
C GLY A 278 18.42 -23.26 1.64
N ALA A 279 19.64 -23.42 2.17
CA ALA A 279 20.67 -22.39 2.21
C ALA A 279 21.14 -22.04 0.78
N LEU A 280 21.22 -20.74 0.49
CA LEU A 280 21.60 -20.23 -0.83
C LEU A 280 23.10 -20.42 -1.06
N GLU A 281 23.47 -20.92 -2.24
CA GLU A 281 24.87 -20.94 -2.66
C GLU A 281 25.39 -19.53 -3.00
N ALA A 282 26.71 -19.40 -3.07
CA ALA A 282 27.37 -18.17 -3.48
C ALA A 282 26.97 -17.76 -4.90
N CYS A 283 27.04 -16.45 -5.18
CA CYS A 283 26.82 -15.95 -6.53
C CYS A 283 27.87 -16.53 -7.49
N SER A 284 27.44 -17.04 -8.65
CA SER A 284 28.36 -17.53 -9.69
C SER A 284 29.10 -16.41 -10.43
N VAL A 285 28.63 -15.15 -10.30
CA VAL A 285 29.13 -14.01 -11.08
C VAL A 285 30.16 -13.18 -10.30
N CYS A 286 30.04 -13.10 -8.98
CA CYS A 286 30.96 -12.33 -8.14
C CYS A 286 31.40 -13.13 -6.92
N SER A 287 32.67 -13.00 -6.54
CA SER A 287 33.29 -13.77 -5.45
C SER A 287 32.61 -13.58 -4.10
N ASP A 288 32.20 -12.35 -3.80
CA ASP A 288 31.73 -11.97 -2.46
C ASP A 288 30.19 -11.88 -2.38
N GLY A 289 29.52 -12.35 -3.44
CA GLY A 289 28.09 -12.24 -3.58
C GLY A 289 27.34 -13.28 -2.76
N ARG A 290 26.38 -12.83 -1.97
CA ARG A 290 25.29 -13.66 -1.46
C ARG A 290 23.97 -13.17 -2.03
N LEU A 291 23.17 -14.13 -2.47
CA LEU A 291 21.84 -13.91 -3.01
C LEU A 291 20.87 -13.66 -1.85
N ARG A 292 19.87 -12.82 -2.09
CA ARG A 292 18.77 -12.59 -1.16
C ARG A 292 17.48 -12.41 -1.94
N TYR A 293 16.39 -12.96 -1.44
CA TYR A 293 15.08 -12.67 -1.99
C TYR A 293 14.76 -11.18 -1.90
N GLU A 294 14.28 -10.64 -3.02
CA GLU A 294 13.79 -9.28 -3.15
C GLU A 294 12.44 -9.29 -3.83
N SER A 295 11.45 -8.80 -3.10
CA SER A 295 10.07 -8.59 -3.55
C SER A 295 10.02 -7.98 -4.95
N GLY A 296 9.22 -8.58 -5.82
CA GLY A 296 9.03 -8.16 -7.22
C GLY A 296 10.19 -8.43 -8.18
N LYS A 297 11.36 -8.91 -7.71
CA LYS A 297 12.51 -9.23 -8.58
C LYS A 297 12.87 -10.72 -8.57
N GLY A 298 12.89 -11.35 -7.41
CA GLY A 298 13.45 -12.70 -7.20
C GLY A 298 14.71 -12.64 -6.34
N TYR A 299 15.64 -13.58 -6.52
CA TYR A 299 16.88 -13.63 -5.75
C TYR A 299 17.93 -12.74 -6.39
N ALA A 300 18.17 -11.57 -5.80
CA ALA A 300 19.15 -10.61 -6.27
C ALA A 300 20.47 -10.74 -5.49
N CYS A 301 21.59 -10.69 -6.19
CA CYS A 301 22.90 -10.65 -5.57
C CYS A 301 23.14 -9.29 -4.90
N ARG A 302 23.70 -9.31 -3.67
CA ARG A 302 24.08 -8.08 -2.94
C ARG A 302 25.58 -7.83 -2.90
N GLY A 303 26.36 -8.66 -3.61
CA GLY A 303 27.80 -8.51 -3.75
C GLY A 303 28.21 -7.35 -4.67
N ASN A 304 29.51 -7.16 -4.77
CA ASN A 304 30.15 -6.23 -5.69
C ASN A 304 30.73 -7.04 -6.85
N LEU A 305 30.49 -6.59 -8.09
CA LEU A 305 31.18 -7.14 -9.26
C LEU A 305 32.60 -6.57 -9.35
N THR A 306 32.74 -5.28 -9.03
CA THR A 306 34.00 -4.55 -8.89
C THR A 306 33.88 -3.60 -7.71
N GLU A 307 34.97 -2.95 -7.30
CA GLU A 307 34.95 -1.96 -6.22
C GLU A 307 33.98 -0.79 -6.45
N TRP A 308 33.65 -0.51 -7.71
CA TRP A 308 32.78 0.60 -8.13
C TRP A 308 31.37 0.16 -8.53
N THR A 309 31.17 -1.13 -8.81
CA THR A 309 29.94 -1.63 -9.43
C THR A 309 29.33 -2.79 -8.65
N LYS A 310 28.05 -2.66 -8.29
CA LYS A 310 27.26 -3.73 -7.66
C LYS A 310 27.00 -4.88 -8.63
N CYS A 311 26.97 -6.10 -8.11
CA CYS A 311 26.53 -7.25 -8.89
C CYS A 311 25.05 -7.10 -9.26
N THR A 312 24.72 -7.32 -10.53
CA THR A 312 23.36 -7.19 -11.07
C THR A 312 22.67 -8.53 -11.30
N SER A 313 23.29 -9.64 -10.85
CA SER A 313 22.73 -10.99 -11.01
C SER A 313 21.40 -11.13 -10.26
N VAL A 314 20.36 -11.56 -10.98
CA VAL A 314 19.03 -11.87 -10.45
C VAL A 314 18.62 -13.25 -10.95
N LEU A 315 18.25 -14.13 -10.03
CA LEU A 315 17.86 -15.51 -10.31
C LEU A 315 16.44 -15.75 -9.78
N LYS A 316 15.63 -16.51 -10.52
CA LYS A 316 14.35 -17.04 -9.99
C LYS A 316 14.57 -18.31 -9.17
N GLU A 317 15.47 -19.15 -9.66
CA GLU A 317 15.80 -20.45 -9.07
C GLU A 317 17.31 -20.50 -8.76
N PRO A 318 17.74 -19.99 -7.60
CA PRO A 318 19.13 -20.06 -7.19
C PRO A 318 19.50 -21.49 -6.76
N LYS A 319 20.77 -21.86 -6.91
CA LYS A 319 21.29 -23.11 -6.35
C LYS A 319 21.24 -23.07 -4.83
N ARG A 320 20.86 -24.20 -4.23
CA ARG A 320 20.68 -24.34 -2.79
C ARG A 320 21.25 -25.64 -2.30
N ARG A 321 21.76 -25.61 -1.06
CA ARG A 321 22.11 -26.78 -0.27
C ARG A 321 21.13 -26.94 0.90
N PRO A 322 21.01 -28.15 1.48
CA PRO A 322 20.23 -28.34 2.70
C PRO A 322 20.67 -27.36 3.81
N PHE A 323 19.69 -26.86 4.56
CA PHE A 323 19.94 -26.03 5.74
C PHE A 323 20.55 -26.91 6.84
N LEU A 324 21.68 -26.46 7.39
CA LEU A 324 22.41 -27.16 8.45
C LEU A 324 22.10 -26.52 9.80
N ILE A 325 21.74 -27.35 10.76
CA ILE A 325 21.44 -26.93 12.13
C ILE A 325 22.63 -27.35 13.01
N PRO A 326 23.28 -26.42 13.72
CA PRO A 326 24.31 -26.76 14.68
C PRO A 326 23.80 -27.75 15.73
N GLU A 327 24.57 -28.80 16.05
CA GLU A 327 24.15 -29.87 16.97
C GLU A 327 23.79 -29.35 18.37
N GLU A 328 24.52 -28.33 18.83
CA GLU A 328 24.28 -27.62 20.09
C GLU A 328 22.88 -26.99 20.15
N MET A 329 22.38 -26.49 19.02
CA MET A 329 21.06 -25.88 18.93
C MET A 329 19.96 -26.92 18.72
N LYS A 330 20.27 -28.02 18.04
CA LYS A 330 19.33 -29.13 17.80
C LYS A 330 18.88 -29.82 19.09
N THR A 331 19.74 -29.83 20.10
CA THR A 331 19.42 -30.40 21.43
C THR A 331 18.76 -29.40 22.37
N ALA A 332 18.99 -28.10 22.16
CA ALA A 332 18.51 -27.03 23.01
C ALA A 332 17.16 -26.42 22.57
N ILE A 333 16.77 -26.61 21.31
CA ILE A 333 15.61 -25.93 20.69
C ILE A 333 14.73 -26.94 19.97
N ASP A 334 13.60 -27.31 20.59
CA ASP A 334 12.72 -28.41 20.13
C ASP A 334 12.09 -28.26 18.74
N PHE A 335 12.07 -27.05 18.17
CA PHE A 335 11.46 -26.80 16.87
C PHE A 335 12.45 -26.77 15.70
N LEU A 336 13.75 -26.78 15.98
CA LEU A 336 14.85 -26.85 15.01
C LEU A 336 15.24 -28.32 14.81
#